data_AF-A0A263DYR5-F1
#
_entry.id   AF-A0A263DYR5-F1
#
_cell.length_a   1.000
_cell.length_b   1.000
_cell.length_c   1.000
_cell.angle_alpha   90.00
_cell.angle_beta   90.00
_cell.angle_gamma   90.00
#
_symmetry.space_group_name_H-M   'P 1'
#
loop_
_entity.id
_entity.type
_entity.pdbx_description
1 polymer ?
#
loop_
_entity_poly.entity_id
_entity_poly.type
_entity_poly.pdbx_seq_one_letter_code
_entity_poly.pdbx_strand_id
1 'polypeptide(L)' 'MRSVLQFVGVVLVAVGASGTIDRLLGHQPILGFLNVVNRLVIPGVDALHGYELYANLAVAALGVAVAAAARLAPQ' A
#
# COMPACT_ATOMS: atom_id res chain seq x y z
N MET A 1 -11.93 -16.93 -7.31
CA MET A 1 -10.66 -16.37 -6.78
C MET A 1 -10.36 -14.96 -7.28
N ARG A 2 -10.77 -14.61 -8.51
CA ARG A 2 -10.58 -13.30 -9.11
C ARG A 2 -11.02 -12.12 -8.22
N SER A 3 -12.22 -12.16 -7.64
CA SER A 3 -12.77 -11.04 -6.85
C SER A 3 -11.94 -10.74 -5.60
N VAL A 4 -11.37 -11.77 -4.97
CA VAL A 4 -10.52 -11.61 -3.78
C VAL A 4 -9.20 -10.93 -4.16
N LEU A 5 -8.54 -11.39 -5.23
CA LEU A 5 -7.30 -10.77 -5.72
C LEU A 5 -7.52 -9.32 -6.14
N GLN A 6 -8.66 -9.04 -6.77
CA GLN A 6 -9.01 -7.69 -7.20
C GLN A 6 -9.24 -6.76 -5.99
N PHE A 7 -9.97 -7.24 -4.98
CA PHE A 7 -10.15 -6.50 -3.73
C PHE A 7 -8.83 -6.24 -3.00
N VAL A 8 -8.00 -7.27 -2.84
CA VAL A 8 -6.67 -7.16 -2.20
C VAL A 8 -5.79 -6.16 -2.95
N GLY A 9 -5.76 -6.23 -4.29
CA GLY A 9 -4.99 -5.30 -5.10
C GLY A 9 -5.43 -3.85 -4.88
N VAL A 10 -6.74 -3.57 -4.90
CA VAL A 10 -7.28 -2.23 -4.64
C VAL A 10 -6.94 -1.75 -3.23
N VAL A 11 -7.06 -2.61 -2.22
CA VAL A 11 -6.70 -2.28 -0.83
C VAL A 11 -5.22 -1.93 -0.73
N LEU A 12 -4.34 -2.70 -1.36
CA LEU A 12 -2.90 -2.42 -1.37
C LEU A 12 -2.57 -1.08 -2.05
N VAL A 13 -3.23 -0.77 -3.17
CA VAL A 13 -3.10 0.56 -3.81
C VAL A 13 -3.51 1.66 -2.86
N ALA A 14 -4.68 1.52 -2.21
CA ALA A 14 -5.19 2.52 -1.28
C ALA A 14 -4.24 2.71 -0.08
N VAL A 15 -3.73 1.62 0.50
CA VAL A 15 -2.75 1.65 1.60
C VAL A 15 -1.46 2.36 1.21
N GLY A 16 -0.83 1.94 0.10
CA GLY A 16 0.43 2.53 -0.35
C GLY A 16 0.28 3.99 -0.80
N ALA A 17 -0.79 4.33 -1.51
CA ALA A 17 -1.08 5.73 -1.87
C ALA A 17 -1.29 6.59 -0.61
N SER A 18 -1.99 6.05 0.39
CA SER A 18 -2.27 6.76 1.62
C SER A 18 -1.00 7.04 2.45
N GLY A 19 -0.10 6.06 2.59
CA GLY A 19 1.18 6.28 3.29
C GLY A 19 2.16 7.17 2.50
N THR A 20 2.04 7.20 1.16
CA THR A 20 2.77 8.15 0.31
C THR A 20 2.29 9.58 0.56
N ILE A 21 0.97 9.79 0.60
CA ILE A 21 0.35 11.09 0.88
C ILE A 21 0.73 11.58 2.29
N ASP A 22 0.70 10.70 3.29
CA ASP A 22 1.14 11.01 4.65
C ASP A 22 2.57 11.55 4.69
N ARG A 23 3.49 10.90 3.97
CA ARG A 23 4.89 11.33 3.96
C ARG A 23 5.12 12.63 3.20
N LEU A 24 4.34 12.87 2.14
CA LEU A 24 4.43 14.10 1.35
C LEU A 24 3.77 15.30 2.03
N LEU A 25 2.63 15.09 2.70
CA LEU A 25 1.90 16.17 3.37
C LEU A 25 2.35 16.35 4.83
N GLY A 26 3.01 15.37 5.44
CA GLY A 26 3.42 15.37 6.85
C GLY A 26 2.27 15.14 7.84
N HIS A 27 1.06 14.92 7.34
CA HIS A 27 -0.14 14.62 8.13
C HIS A 27 -1.18 13.92 7.24
N GLN A 28 -1.71 12.78 7.70
CA GLN A 28 -2.78 12.01 7.05
C GLN A 28 -4.08 12.10 7.86
N PRO A 29 -4.99 13.06 7.54
CA PRO A 29 -6.12 13.37 8.40
C PRO A 29 -7.34 12.44 8.21
N ILE A 30 -7.47 11.76 7.07
CA ILE A 30 -8.74 11.09 6.68
C ILE A 30 -8.63 9.56 6.64
N LEU A 31 -7.45 9.02 6.30
CA LEU A 31 -7.25 7.60 6.04
C LEU A 31 -6.27 6.94 7.01
N GLY A 32 -6.21 7.40 8.27
CA GLY A 32 -5.21 6.92 9.25
C GLY A 32 -5.17 5.40 9.44
N PHE A 33 -6.29 4.69 9.23
CA PHE A 33 -6.35 3.23 9.27
C PHE A 33 -5.64 2.55 8.09
N LEU A 34 -5.48 3.23 6.96
CA LEU A 34 -4.72 2.75 5.79
C LEU A 34 -3.22 3.01 5.95
N ASN A 35 -2.79 3.76 6.97
CA ASN A 35 -1.36 3.96 7.26
C ASN A 35 -0.70 2.75 7.95
N VAL A 36 -1.22 1.54 7.71
CA VAL A 36 -0.77 0.31 8.36
C VAL A 36 0.70 0.04 8.07
N VAL A 37 1.17 0.38 6.87
CA VAL A 37 2.59 0.21 6.48
C VAL A 37 3.49 1.09 7.36
N ASN A 38 3.19 2.38 7.49
CA ASN A 38 4.00 3.29 8.33
C ASN A 38 3.84 3.01 9.82
N ARG A 39 2.73 2.40 10.26
CA ARG A 39 2.48 2.08 11.68
C ARG A 39 3.04 0.74 12.13
N LEU A 40 2.98 -0.29 11.29
CA LEU A 40 3.30 -1.67 11.68
C LEU A 40 4.56 -2.19 10.99
N VAL A 41 4.81 -1.81 9.74
CA VAL A 41 5.89 -2.38 8.94
C VAL A 41 7.17 -1.56 9.09
N ILE A 42 7.10 -0.25 8.90
CA ILE A 42 8.29 0.61 8.92
C ILE A 42 8.99 0.64 10.28
N PRO A 43 8.30 0.79 11.42
CA PRO A 43 8.97 0.80 12.73
C PRO A 43 9.59 -0.55 13.10
N GLY A 44 9.16 -1.64 12.45
CA GLY A 44 9.68 -2.98 12.68
C GLY A 44 10.84 -3.36 11.76
N VAL A 45 11.22 -2.49 10.81
CA VAL A 45 12.28 -2.79 9.85
C VAL A 45 13.19 -1.57 9.68
N ASP A 46 14.30 -1.59 10.40
CA ASP A 46 15.31 -0.50 10.39
C ASP A 46 15.81 -0.15 8.98
N ALA A 47 15.83 -1.10 8.06
CA ALA A 47 16.23 -0.87 6.67
C ALA A 47 15.27 0.06 5.88
N LEU A 48 14.03 0.24 6.34
CA LEU A 48 13.05 1.13 5.71
C LEU A 48 13.04 2.55 6.32
N HIS A 49 13.77 2.78 7.41
CA HIS A 49 13.91 4.12 7.98
C HIS A 49 14.56 5.08 6.97
N GLY A 50 13.89 6.21 6.70
CA GLY A 50 14.31 7.19 5.68
C GLY A 50 13.94 6.83 4.24
N TYR A 51 13.42 5.62 3.99
CA TYR A 51 12.93 5.19 2.68
C TYR A 51 11.40 5.00 2.66
N GLU A 52 10.67 5.58 3.62
CA GLU A 52 9.23 5.32 3.79
C GLU A 52 8.42 5.69 2.55
N LEU A 53 8.80 6.76 1.86
CA LEU A 53 8.15 7.17 0.62
C LEU A 53 8.24 6.08 -0.46
N TYR A 54 9.43 5.53 -0.66
CA TYR A 54 9.66 4.47 -1.63
C TYR A 54 8.96 3.17 -1.24
N ALA A 55 8.92 2.87 0.06
CA ALA A 55 8.20 1.72 0.60
C ALA A 55 6.70 1.77 0.25
N ASN A 56 6.06 2.92 0.51
CA ASN A 56 4.64 3.11 0.24
C ASN A 56 4.33 3.11 -1.26
N LEU A 57 5.20 3.70 -2.08
CA LEU A 57 5.09 3.62 -3.53
C LEU A 57 5.22 2.17 -4.04
N ALA A 58 6.14 1.38 -3.47
CA ALA A 58 6.29 -0.03 -3.82
C ALA A 58 5.04 -0.84 -3.46
N VAL A 59 4.45 -0.59 -2.28
CA VAL A 59 3.17 -1.22 -1.87
C VAL A 59 2.04 -0.84 -2.83
N ALA A 60 1.95 0.43 -3.23
CA ALA A 60 0.96 0.87 -4.20
C ALA A 60 1.16 0.19 -5.56
N ALA A 61 2.40 0.14 -6.06
CA ALA A 61 2.75 -0.53 -7.30
C ALA A 61 2.42 -2.03 -7.26
N LEU A 62 2.71 -2.70 -6.14
CA LEU A 62 2.35 -4.10 -5.92
C LEU A 62 0.83 -4.29 -5.96
N GLY A 63 0.07 -3.39 -5.34
CA GLY A 63 -1.40 -3.41 -5.41
C GLY A 63 -1.93 -3.32 -6.84
N VAL A 64 -1.35 -2.45 -7.67
CA VAL A 64 -1.69 -2.35 -9.10
C VAL A 64 -1.38 -3.66 -9.82
N ALA A 65 -0.19 -4.23 -9.58
CA ALA A 65 0.22 -5.50 -10.18
C ALA A 65 -0.73 -6.65 -9.80
N VAL A 66 -1.13 -6.74 -8.53
CA VAL A 66 -2.08 -7.75 -8.03
C VAL A 66 -3.47 -7.54 -8.65
N ALA A 67 -3.96 -6.30 -8.71
CA ALA A 67 -5.25 -5.99 -9.33
C ALA A 67 -5.25 -6.28 -10.85
N ALA A 68 -4.13 -6.04 -11.53
CA ALA A 68 -3.96 -6.38 -12.94
C ALA A 68 -3.90 -7.90 -13.16
N ALA A 69 -3.12 -8.61 -12.33
CA ALA A 69 -3.01 -10.07 -12.38
C ALA A 69 -4.34 -10.77 -12.06
N ALA A 70 -5.20 -10.18 -11.23
CA ALA A 70 -6.54 -10.70 -10.97
C ALA A 70 -7.36 -10.89 -12.26
N ARG A 71 -7.14 -10.04 -13.28
CA ARG A 71 -7.81 -10.18 -14.60
C ARG A 71 -7.40 -11.45 -15.34
N LEU A 72 -6.20 -11.94 -15.08
CA LEU A 72 -5.65 -13.16 -15.66
C LEU A 72 -6.04 -14.42 -14.87
N ALA A 73 -6.51 -14.27 -13.63
CA ALA A 73 -6.88 -15.39 -12.78
C ALA A 73 -8.23 -16.01 -13.22
N PRO A 74 -8.37 -17.35 -13.20
CA PRO A 74 -9.64 -18.03 -13.45
C PRO A 74 -10.70 -17.66 -12.39
N GLN A 75 -11.97 -17.78 -12.77
CA GLN A 75 -13.16 -17.36 -12.00
C GLN A 75 -13.14 -17.94 -10.58
#